data_AF-A0A087GBL3-F1
#
_entry.id   AF-A0A087GBL3-F1
#
_cell.length_a   1.000
_cell.length_b   1.000
_cell.length_c   1.000
_cell.angle_alpha   90.00
_cell.angle_beta   90.00
_cell.angle_gamma   90.00
#
_symmetry.space_group_name_H-M   'P 1'
#
loop_
_entity.id
_entity.type
_entity.pdbx_description
1 polymer ?
#
loop_
_entity_poly.entity_id
_entity_poly.type
_entity_poly.pdbx_seq_one_letter_code
_entity_poly.pdbx_strand_id
1 'polypeptide(L)'
;MAKENPEASDENELEIGVEDMQTDSEEESDDASDSESESDSMELEANREEDWFEKSYLVGEIAKFGVSEDVVKESWRMCPMETKQSLEEKWKALQAKEMEYMLLKAKLILDVTCLLAKARNP
;
A
#
# COMPACT_ATOMS: atom_id res chain seq x y z
N MET A 1 2.15 35.14 34.77
CA MET A 1 2.53 33.83 35.33
C MET A 1 1.33 32.92 35.23
N ALA A 2 1.26 32.06 34.22
CA ALA A 2 0.27 31.01 34.12
C ALA A 2 1.00 29.68 34.28
N LYS A 3 0.68 28.97 35.36
CA LYS A 3 1.24 27.67 35.72
C LYS A 3 0.42 26.57 35.04
N GLU A 4 1.16 25.70 34.35
CA GLU A 4 1.10 24.23 34.38
C GLU A 4 -0.26 23.53 34.15
N ASN A 5 -0.34 22.94 32.96
CA ASN A 5 -0.92 21.63 32.67
C ASN A 5 -0.19 20.54 33.47
N PRO A 6 -0.87 19.52 34.05
CA PRO A 6 -0.61 18.16 33.56
C PRO A 6 -1.74 17.14 33.81
N GLU A 7 -2.15 16.39 32.78
CA GLU A 7 -2.66 15.01 32.90
C GLU A 7 -2.12 14.24 31.69
N ALA A 8 -1.07 13.42 31.83
CA ALA A 8 -1.05 12.05 32.36
C ALA A 8 -1.66 11.04 31.37
N SER A 9 -0.80 10.31 30.66
CA SER A 9 -1.16 9.07 29.96
C SER A 9 0.09 8.19 29.85
N ASP A 10 0.16 7.23 30.76
CA ASP A 10 0.60 5.85 30.62
C ASP A 10 1.72 5.53 29.62
N GLU A 11 2.93 5.41 30.16
CA GLU A 11 4.01 4.63 29.55
C GLU A 11 4.25 3.41 30.45
N ASN A 12 3.50 2.34 30.21
CA ASN A 12 3.76 1.06 30.84
C ASN A 12 4.82 0.31 30.02
N GLU A 13 5.88 -0.05 30.73
CA GLU A 13 7.10 -0.68 30.29
C GLU A 13 6.83 -2.09 29.73
N LEU A 14 7.43 -2.39 28.58
CA LEU A 14 7.65 -3.77 28.15
C LEU A 14 9.16 -3.96 27.93
N GLU A 15 9.79 -4.42 28.99
CA GLU A 15 11.17 -4.87 29.05
C GLU A 15 11.29 -6.18 28.26
N ILE A 16 11.84 -6.11 27.04
CA ILE A 16 12.20 -7.30 26.26
C ILE A 16 13.63 -7.66 26.65
N GLY A 17 13.77 -8.57 27.60
CA GLY A 17 15.04 -9.22 27.91
C GLY A 17 15.47 -10.08 26.74
N VAL A 18 16.51 -9.66 26.03
CA VAL A 18 17.25 -10.49 25.09
C VAL A 18 18.43 -11.09 25.83
N GLU A 19 18.33 -12.38 26.16
CA GLU A 19 19.43 -13.16 26.73
C GLU A 19 20.50 -13.40 25.65
N ASP A 20 21.75 -13.11 26.00
CA ASP A 20 22.93 -13.28 25.16
C ASP A 20 23.18 -14.76 24.83
N MET A 21 23.05 -15.13 23.56
CA MET A 21 23.43 -16.45 23.06
C MET A 21 24.82 -16.33 22.40
N GLN A 22 25.86 -16.56 23.21
CA GLN A 22 27.22 -16.77 22.72
C GLN A 22 27.31 -18.12 21.99
N THR A 23 27.69 -18.09 20.73
CA THR A 23 28.11 -19.27 19.97
C THR A 23 29.52 -19.05 19.44
N ASP A 24 30.51 -19.53 20.20
CA ASP A 24 31.84 -19.80 19.68
C ASP A 24 31.79 -21.15 18.96
N SER A 25 32.19 -21.17 17.69
CA SER A 25 32.78 -22.32 17.01
C SER A 25 33.44 -21.82 15.73
N GLU A 26 34.74 -21.56 15.83
CA GLU A 26 35.66 -21.48 14.70
C GLU A 26 35.78 -22.89 14.10
N GLU A 27 35.56 -23.07 12.80
CA GLU A 27 36.33 -24.01 11.97
C GLU A 27 36.41 -23.49 10.53
N GLU A 28 37.64 -23.12 10.16
CA GLU A 28 38.12 -22.79 8.81
C GLU A 28 38.07 -24.03 7.91
N SER A 29 37.53 -23.92 6.69
CA SER A 29 37.94 -24.79 5.59
C SER A 29 37.75 -24.11 4.23
N ASP A 30 38.89 -23.89 3.58
CA ASP A 30 39.02 -23.53 2.17
C ASP A 30 38.64 -24.73 1.28
N ASP A 31 37.71 -24.56 0.35
CA ASP A 31 37.73 -25.29 -0.92
C ASP A 31 37.07 -24.46 -2.03
N ALA A 32 37.91 -24.05 -2.99
CA ALA A 32 37.48 -23.33 -4.17
C ALA A 32 36.84 -24.31 -5.16
N SER A 33 35.55 -24.13 -5.45
CA SER A 33 34.91 -24.76 -6.61
C SER A 33 34.11 -23.72 -7.40
N ASP A 34 34.74 -23.32 -8.50
CA ASP A 34 34.18 -22.57 -9.60
C ASP A 34 33.01 -23.35 -10.24
N SER A 35 31.80 -22.82 -10.11
CA SER A 35 30.67 -23.23 -10.91
C SER A 35 29.77 -22.04 -11.16
N GLU A 36 30.01 -21.36 -12.28
CA GLU A 36 29.05 -20.45 -12.88
C GLU A 36 27.80 -21.24 -13.26
N SER A 37 26.78 -21.16 -12.40
CA SER A 37 25.43 -21.62 -12.71
C SER A 37 24.53 -20.40 -12.82
N GLU A 38 24.29 -19.98 -14.06
CA GLU A 38 23.19 -19.10 -14.40
C GLU A 38 21.87 -19.74 -13.93
N SER A 39 21.34 -19.20 -12.84
CA SER A 39 19.92 -19.32 -12.50
C SER A 39 19.52 -18.08 -11.73
N ASP A 40 19.54 -16.95 -12.45
CA ASP A 40 18.69 -15.82 -12.13
C ASP A 40 17.24 -16.19 -12.50
N SER A 41 16.68 -17.11 -11.73
CA SER A 41 15.26 -17.45 -11.71
C SER A 41 14.66 -17.03 -10.37
N MET A 42 15.19 -15.95 -9.78
CA MET A 42 14.63 -15.29 -8.61
C MET A 42 13.67 -14.16 -9.01
N GLU A 43 12.66 -14.43 -9.85
CA GLU A 43 11.58 -13.46 -10.05
C GLU A 43 10.26 -14.08 -10.55
N LEU A 44 9.90 -15.28 -10.06
CA LEU A 44 8.59 -15.90 -10.37
C LEU A 44 7.75 -16.18 -9.12
N GLU A 45 8.05 -15.48 -8.03
CA GLU A 45 7.11 -15.28 -6.93
C GLU A 45 6.81 -13.80 -6.78
N ALA A 46 6.41 -13.17 -7.89
CA ALA A 46 5.47 -12.05 -7.80
C ALA A 46 4.21 -12.64 -7.16
N ASN A 47 4.19 -12.50 -5.84
CA ASN A 47 3.11 -12.72 -4.91
C ASN A 47 1.76 -12.81 -5.64
N ARG A 48 1.02 -13.91 -5.45
CA ARG A 48 -0.41 -14.01 -5.82
C ARG A 48 -1.28 -13.05 -4.98
N GLU A 49 -0.76 -11.88 -4.62
CA GLU A 49 -1.52 -10.65 -4.44
C GLU A 49 -2.23 -10.35 -5.76
N GLU A 50 -3.30 -11.09 -5.99
CA GLU A 50 -4.57 -10.65 -6.51
C GLU A 50 -4.53 -9.24 -7.17
N ASP A 51 -3.97 -9.22 -8.40
CA ASP A 51 -3.55 -8.06 -9.20
C ASP A 51 -4.50 -6.85 -9.09
N TRP A 52 -3.97 -5.71 -8.65
CA TRP A 52 -4.75 -4.49 -8.38
C TRP A 52 -5.56 -4.03 -9.60
N PHE A 53 -5.01 -4.20 -10.80
CA PHE A 53 -5.63 -3.76 -12.03
C PHE A 53 -6.81 -4.67 -12.39
N GLU A 54 -6.64 -5.99 -12.31
CA GLU A 54 -7.69 -6.95 -12.68
C GLU A 54 -8.95 -6.84 -11.80
N LYS A 55 -8.80 -6.33 -10.57
CA LYS A 55 -9.91 -6.02 -9.67
C LYS A 55 -10.45 -4.60 -9.77
N SER A 56 -9.69 -3.71 -10.40
CA SER A 56 -10.09 -2.32 -10.50
C SER A 56 -11.28 -2.17 -11.46
N TYR A 57 -12.05 -1.10 -11.27
CA TYR A 57 -13.11 -0.76 -12.23
C TYR A 57 -12.54 -0.37 -13.62
N LEU A 58 -11.22 -0.14 -13.73
CA LEU A 58 -10.56 0.26 -14.98
C LEU A 58 -10.71 -0.79 -16.07
N VAL A 59 -10.75 -2.08 -15.71
CA VAL A 59 -10.97 -3.16 -16.69
C VAL A 59 -12.30 -2.96 -17.41
N GLY A 60 -13.37 -2.72 -16.64
CA GLY A 60 -14.70 -2.46 -17.18
C GLY A 60 -14.75 -1.16 -17.99
N GLU A 61 -14.08 -0.09 -17.55
CA GLU A 61 -14.03 1.17 -18.32
C GLU A 61 -13.29 0.99 -19.64
N ILE A 62 -12.19 0.24 -19.67
CA ILE A 62 -11.45 -0.05 -20.90
C ILE A 62 -12.28 -0.96 -21.81
N ALA A 63 -12.99 -1.93 -21.26
CA ALA A 63 -13.86 -2.83 -22.04
C ALA A 63 -14.98 -2.08 -22.79
N LYS A 64 -15.46 -0.95 -22.26
CA LYS A 64 -16.45 -0.09 -22.96
C LYS A 64 -15.96 0.46 -24.30
N PHE A 65 -14.65 0.44 -24.57
CA PHE A 65 -14.09 0.82 -25.87
C PHE A 65 -14.17 -0.30 -26.93
N GLY A 66 -14.92 -1.38 -26.68
CA GLY A 66 -15.21 -2.43 -27.66
C GLY A 66 -14.30 -3.65 -27.58
N VAL A 67 -13.54 -3.79 -26.49
CA VAL A 67 -12.73 -4.98 -26.18
C VAL A 67 -13.36 -5.76 -25.02
N SER A 68 -13.24 -7.08 -25.00
CA SER A 68 -13.74 -7.86 -23.86
C SER A 68 -12.84 -7.69 -22.64
N GLU A 69 -13.41 -7.81 -21.43
CA GLU A 69 -12.63 -7.73 -20.20
C GLU A 69 -11.52 -8.78 -20.14
N ASP A 70 -11.76 -9.98 -20.68
CA ASP A 70 -10.76 -11.05 -20.74
C ASP A 70 -9.55 -10.64 -21.59
N VAL A 71 -9.78 -10.02 -22.75
CA VAL A 71 -8.69 -9.50 -23.61
C VAL A 71 -7.92 -8.38 -22.92
N VAL A 72 -8.61 -7.52 -22.15
CA VAL A 72 -7.96 -6.47 -21.37
C VAL A 72 -7.05 -7.06 -20.29
N LYS A 73 -7.54 -8.04 -19.53
CA LYS A 73 -6.76 -8.73 -18.48
C LYS A 73 -5.59 -9.51 -19.08
N GLU A 74 -5.79 -10.20 -20.19
CA GLU A 74 -4.73 -10.90 -20.90
C GLU A 74 -3.65 -9.93 -21.39
N SER A 75 -4.05 -8.83 -22.01
CA SER A 75 -3.12 -7.77 -22.46
C SER A 75 -2.35 -7.15 -21.30
N TRP A 76 -3.03 -6.94 -20.17
CA TRP A 76 -2.39 -6.47 -18.94
C TRP A 76 -1.34 -7.47 -18.44
N ARG A 77 -1.65 -8.77 -18.37
CA ARG A 77 -0.71 -9.80 -17.94
C ARG A 77 0.57 -9.80 -18.76
N MET A 78 0.50 -9.51 -20.05
CA MET A 78 1.65 -9.39 -20.95
C MET A 78 2.49 -8.12 -20.78
N CYS A 79 1.99 -7.12 -20.04
CA CYS A 79 2.74 -5.87 -19.82
C CYS A 79 3.94 -6.09 -18.87
N PRO A 80 5.08 -5.41 -19.09
CA PRO A 80 6.25 -5.49 -18.20
C PRO A 80 5.93 -5.04 -16.77
N MET A 81 6.54 -5.70 -15.77
CA MET A 81 6.29 -5.43 -14.35
C MET A 81 6.61 -3.97 -13.96
N GLU A 82 7.73 -3.42 -14.45
CA GLU A 82 8.10 -2.01 -14.22
C GLU A 82 7.00 -1.03 -14.66
N THR A 83 6.37 -1.31 -15.80
CA THR A 83 5.26 -0.48 -16.31
C THR A 83 4.03 -0.60 -15.40
N LYS A 84 3.70 -1.82 -14.95
CA LYS A 84 2.59 -2.07 -14.03
C LYS A 84 2.78 -1.35 -12.70
N GLN A 85 3.98 -1.40 -12.13
CA GLN A 85 4.31 -0.74 -10.88
C GLN A 85 4.19 0.78 -10.98
N SER A 86 4.71 1.39 -12.05
CA SER A 86 4.55 2.83 -12.29
C SER A 86 3.08 3.26 -12.39
N LEU A 87 2.22 2.42 -12.99
CA LEU A 87 0.80 2.68 -13.08
C LEU A 87 0.09 2.50 -11.74
N GLU A 88 0.50 1.52 -10.94
CA GLU A 88 -0.03 1.30 -9.59
C GLU A 88 0.23 2.50 -8.67
N GLU A 89 1.44 3.06 -8.70
CA GLU A 89 1.78 4.24 -7.93
C GLU A 89 0.93 5.45 -8.32
N LYS A 90 0.74 5.67 -9.62
CA LYS A 90 -0.15 6.72 -10.15
C LYS A 90 -1.59 6.48 -9.71
N TRP A 91 -2.05 5.23 -9.72
CA TRP A 91 -3.38 4.85 -9.29
C TRP A 91 -3.60 5.15 -7.80
N LYS A 92 -2.68 4.72 -6.94
CA LYS A 92 -2.73 4.99 -5.49
C LYS A 92 -2.72 6.50 -5.22
N ALA A 93 -1.90 7.27 -5.94
CA ALA A 93 -1.87 8.72 -5.81
C ALA A 93 -3.20 9.39 -6.23
N LEU A 94 -3.87 8.88 -7.27
CA LEU A 94 -5.20 9.34 -7.67
C LEU A 94 -6.25 9.02 -6.60
N GLN A 95 -6.24 7.80 -6.06
CA GLN A 95 -7.17 7.39 -5.01
C GLN A 95 -7.01 8.26 -3.75
N ALA A 96 -5.78 8.58 -3.35
CA ALA A 96 -5.53 9.47 -2.21
C ALA A 96 -6.14 10.86 -2.42
N LYS A 97 -5.96 11.44 -3.62
CA LYS A 97 -6.57 12.73 -3.99
C LYS A 97 -8.09 12.68 -4.05
N GLU A 98 -8.65 11.57 -4.54
CA GLU A 98 -10.09 11.36 -4.57
C GLU A 98 -10.67 11.31 -3.14
N MET A 99 -10.01 10.60 -2.23
CA MET A 99 -10.41 10.57 -0.81
C MET A 99 -10.34 11.97 -0.17
N GLU A 100 -9.26 12.72 -0.39
CA GLU A 100 -9.15 14.10 0.08
C GLU A 100 -10.30 14.97 -0.43
N TYR A 101 -10.60 14.88 -1.73
CA TYR A 101 -11.68 15.63 -2.34
C TYR A 101 -13.06 15.21 -1.79
N MET A 102 -13.27 13.92 -1.54
CA MET A 102 -14.50 13.41 -0.93
C MET A 102 -14.67 13.91 0.51
N LEU A 103 -13.59 14.01 1.29
CA LEU A 103 -13.63 14.61 2.63
C LEU A 103 -14.02 16.10 2.58
N LEU A 104 -13.47 16.86 1.63
CA LEU A 104 -13.85 18.26 1.43
C LEU A 104 -15.34 18.40 1.07
N LYS A 105 -15.84 17.55 0.17
CA LYS A 105 -17.27 17.49 -0.16
C LYS A 105 -18.13 17.14 1.06
N ALA A 106 -17.73 16.15 1.84
CA ALA A 106 -18.46 15.74 3.04
C ALA A 106 -18.53 16.88 4.07
N LYS A 107 -17.42 17.59 4.29
CA LYS A 107 -17.37 18.77 5.15
C LYS A 107 -18.32 19.86 4.66
N LEU A 108 -18.31 20.16 3.36
CA LEU A 108 -19.22 21.15 2.77
C LEU A 108 -20.69 20.75 2.99
N ILE A 109 -21.03 19.48 2.76
CA ILE A 109 -22.39 18.96 3.01
C ILE A 109 -22.78 19.14 4.48
N LEU A 110 -21.87 18.84 5.41
CA LEU A 110 -22.10 19.02 6.84
C LEU A 110 -22.34 20.49 7.20
N ASP A 111 -21.50 21.40 6.69
CA ASP A 111 -21.61 22.84 6.95
C ASP A 111 -22.96 23.40 6.46
N VAL A 112 -23.36 23.03 5.24
CA VAL A 112 -24.68 23.41 4.68
C VAL A 112 -25.81 22.83 5.51
N THR A 113 -25.71 21.56 5.91
CA THR A 113 -26.72 20.90 6.76
C THR A 113 -26.86 21.60 8.10
N CYS A 114 -25.75 21.98 8.73
CA CYS A 114 -25.75 22.72 9.99
C CYS A 114 -26.38 24.12 9.84
N LEU A 115 -26.07 24.81 8.74
CA LEU A 115 -26.67 26.12 8.44
C LEU A 115 -28.19 26.01 8.27
N LEU A 116 -28.66 25.03 7.51
CA LEU A 116 -30.09 24.77 7.32
C LEU A 116 -30.80 24.40 8.63
N ALA A 117 -30.16 23.58 9.47
CA ALA A 117 -30.71 23.20 10.77
C ALA A 117 -30.87 24.43 11.71
N LYS A 118 -29.86 25.31 11.76
CA LYS A 118 -29.91 26.56 12.53
C LYS A 118 -31.00 27.51 11.99
N ALA A 119 -31.11 27.66 10.67
CA ALA A 119 -32.14 28.50 10.07
C ALA A 119 -33.58 28.03 10.40
N ARG A 120 -33.76 26.74 10.71
CA ARG A 120 -35.04 26.14 11.06
C ARG A 120 -35.40 26.23 12.55
N ASN A 121 -34.42 26.45 13.44
CA ASN A 121 -34.59 26.65 14.88
C ASN A 121 -33.98 28.01 15.28
N PRO A 122 -34.69 29.13 15.03
CA PRO A 122 -34.17 30.47 15.28
C PRO A 122 -33.97 30.78 16.77
#